data_AF-A0A6I2QQS4-F1
#
_entry.id   AF-A0A6I2QQS4-F1
#
_cell.length_a   1.000
_cell.length_b   1.000
_cell.length_c   1.000
_cell.angle_alpha   90.00
_cell.angle_beta   90.00
_cell.angle_gamma   90.00
#
_symmetry.space_group_name_H-M   'P 1'
#
loop_
_entity.id
_entity.type
_entity.pdbx_description
1 polymer ?
#
loop_
_entity_poly.entity_id
_entity_poly.type
_entity_poly.pdbx_seq_one_letter_code
_entity_poly.pdbx_strand_id
1 'polypeptide(L)'
;MIEVRLANNKDEEILKNFNLKIEDIVGDFCFIYIDDLKPKGYSLIRTEDKRANIADFQLQEENSNKLFFLKSIGMNLRDFGIEEFYDNNGLVKSFFENQGKIDFNLLFRGSCNDL
;
A
#
# COMPACT_ATOMS: atom_id res chain seq x y z
N MET A 1 6.58 -16.22 -6.16
CA MET A 1 6.09 -16.16 -4.76
C MET A 1 5.93 -14.71 -4.41
N ILE A 2 4.71 -14.31 -4.07
CA ILE A 2 4.38 -12.93 -3.73
C ILE A 2 4.63 -12.71 -2.24
N GLU A 3 5.32 -11.63 -1.92
CA GLU A 3 5.58 -11.14 -0.57
C GLU A 3 5.24 -9.64 -0.49
N VAL A 4 4.56 -9.26 0.58
CA VAL A 4 4.35 -7.85 0.94
C VAL A 4 4.95 -7.64 2.31
N ARG A 5 5.90 -6.71 2.43
CA ARG A 5 6.54 -6.40 3.71
C ARG A 5 6.85 -4.93 3.89
N LEU A 6 7.01 -4.52 5.14
CA LEU A 6 7.45 -3.19 5.48
C LEU A 6 8.93 -3.01 5.11
N ALA A 7 9.24 -1.89 4.47
CA ALA A 7 10.60 -1.47 4.15
C ALA A 7 11.39 -1.22 5.44
N ASN A 8 12.67 -1.57 5.42
CA ASN A 8 13.59 -1.31 6.50
C ASN A 8 14.93 -0.78 5.96
N ASN A 9 15.88 -0.55 6.86
CA ASN A 9 17.20 0.01 6.52
C ASN A 9 18.01 -0.85 5.53
N LYS A 10 17.70 -2.15 5.37
CA LYS A 10 18.36 -3.01 4.38
C LYS A 10 17.80 -2.84 2.96
N ASP A 11 16.70 -2.11 2.80
CA ASP A 11 16.02 -1.93 1.52
C ASP A 11 16.44 -0.65 0.79
N GLU A 12 17.50 0.02 1.23
CA GLU A 12 17.94 1.31 0.67
C GLU A 12 18.13 1.26 -0.85
N GLU A 13 18.75 0.20 -1.37
CA GLU A 13 18.94 0.02 -2.82
C GLU A 13 17.61 -0.19 -3.56
N ILE A 14 16.67 -0.92 -2.95
CA ILE A 14 15.33 -1.15 -3.52
C ILE A 14 14.57 0.18 -3.58
N LEU A 15 14.58 0.95 -2.50
CA LEU A 15 13.92 2.24 -2.41
C LEU A 15 14.49 3.24 -3.42
N LYS A 16 15.83 3.28 -3.58
CA LYS A 16 16.49 4.12 -4.60
C LYS A 16 16.05 3.76 -6.02
N ASN A 17 15.84 2.48 -6.33
CA ASN A 17 15.32 2.06 -7.63
C ASN A 17 13.88 2.55 -7.91
N PHE A 18 13.13 2.86 -6.85
CA PHE A 18 11.82 3.51 -6.92
C PHE A 18 11.89 5.04 -6.81
N ASN A 19 13.08 5.64 -6.85
CA ASN A 19 13.32 7.06 -6.60
C ASN A 19 12.87 7.57 -5.22
N LEU A 20 12.80 6.69 -4.22
CA LEU A 20 12.52 7.05 -2.83
C LEU A 20 13.82 7.17 -2.04
N LYS A 21 13.92 8.16 -1.17
CA LYS A 21 14.98 8.22 -0.15
C LYS A 21 14.46 7.66 1.16
N ILE A 22 15.34 7.06 1.95
CA ILE A 22 14.99 6.61 3.31
C ILE A 22 14.43 7.77 4.14
N GLU A 23 14.97 8.97 3.97
CA GLU A 23 14.50 10.19 4.63
C GLU A 23 13.03 10.51 4.31
N ASP A 24 12.56 10.18 3.11
CA ASP A 24 11.18 10.44 2.65
C ASP A 24 10.16 9.48 3.28
N ILE A 25 10.62 8.40 3.92
CA ILE A 25 9.77 7.38 4.54
C ILE A 25 9.90 7.36 6.07
N VAL A 26 10.76 8.20 6.67
CA VAL A 26 10.91 8.27 8.14
C VAL A 26 9.62 8.80 8.76
N GLY A 27 9.02 7.99 9.64
CA GLY A 27 7.75 8.33 10.30
C GLY A 27 6.50 7.83 9.55
N ASP A 28 6.68 7.34 8.33
CA ASP A 28 5.63 6.78 7.48
C ASP A 28 5.78 5.25 7.36
N PHE A 29 4.71 4.56 6.94
CA PHE A 29 4.82 3.15 6.55
C PHE A 29 5.09 3.04 5.06
N CYS A 30 6.23 2.47 4.68
CA CYS A 30 6.51 2.14 3.29
C CYS A 30 6.45 0.62 3.10
N PHE A 31 5.45 0.11 2.38
CA PHE A 31 5.36 -1.30 2.05
C PHE A 31 5.96 -1.57 0.66
N ILE A 32 6.66 -2.68 0.52
CA ILE A 32 7.26 -3.14 -0.74
C ILE A 32 6.52 -4.39 -1.20
N TYR A 33 6.16 -4.43 -2.47
CA TYR A 33 5.65 -5.61 -3.15
C TYR A 33 6.79 -6.33 -3.87
N ILE A 34 7.00 -7.59 -3.52
CA ILE A 34 8.03 -8.45 -4.08
C ILE A 34 7.33 -9.63 -4.75
N ASP A 35 7.66 -9.90 -6.00
CA ASP A 35 7.26 -11.11 -6.69
C ASP A 35 8.47 -11.78 -7.34
N ASP A 36 8.59 -13.09 -7.11
CA ASP A 36 9.74 -13.91 -7.51
C ASP A 36 11.08 -13.27 -7.16
N LEU A 37 11.20 -12.85 -5.89
CA LEU A 37 12.39 -12.20 -5.29
C LEU A 37 12.76 -10.85 -5.94
N LYS A 38 11.89 -10.27 -6.77
CA LYS A 38 12.10 -8.99 -7.42
C LYS A 38 11.11 -7.96 -6.88
N PRO A 39 11.58 -6.79 -6.43
CA PRO A 39 10.68 -5.70 -6.05
C PRO A 39 9.97 -5.18 -7.30
N LYS A 40 8.64 -5.17 -7.30
CA LYS A 40 7.80 -4.71 -8.43
C LYS A 40 7.06 -3.41 -8.15
N GLY A 41 7.00 -3.01 -6.89
CA GLY A 41 6.28 -1.82 -6.48
C GLY A 41 6.39 -1.51 -5.00
N TYR A 42 5.79 -0.39 -4.62
CA TYR A 42 5.70 0.08 -3.26
C TYR A 42 4.40 0.85 -3.02
N SER A 43 4.08 1.04 -1.73
CA SER A 43 3.03 1.94 -1.27
C SER A 43 3.55 2.72 -0.07
N LEU A 44 3.55 4.04 -0.19
CA LEU A 44 3.90 4.96 0.88
C LEU A 44 2.62 5.39 1.58
N ILE A 45 2.56 5.14 2.88
CA ILE A 45 1.40 5.42 3.72
C ILE A 45 1.79 6.44 4.79
N ARG A 46 1.07 7.56 4.79
CA ARG A 46 1.14 8.56 5.86
C ARG A 46 0.09 8.29 6.92
N THR A 47 0.46 8.48 8.17
CA THR A 47 -0.46 8.34 9.29
C THR A 47 -0.63 9.64 10.07
N GLU A 48 -1.88 9.90 10.45
CA GLU A 48 -2.26 10.97 11.36
C GLU A 48 -3.16 10.33 12.44
N ASP A 49 -2.65 10.25 13.67
CA ASP A 49 -3.25 9.48 14.77
C ASP A 49 -3.54 8.02 14.38
N LYS A 50 -4.82 7.64 14.29
CA LYS A 50 -5.29 6.31 13.90
C LYS A 50 -5.77 6.23 12.46
N ARG A 51 -5.45 7.24 11.65
CA ARG A 51 -5.82 7.33 10.23
C ARG A 51 -4.59 7.08 9.37
N ALA A 52 -4.77 6.32 8.31
CA ALA A 52 -3.76 6.09 7.29
C ALA A 52 -4.27 6.57 5.93
N ASN A 53 -3.40 7.17 5.14
CA ASN A 53 -3.69 7.57 3.77
C ASN A 53 -2.54 7.17 2.85
N ILE A 54 -2.86 6.72 1.64
CA ILE A 54 -1.84 6.46 0.61
C ILE A 54 -1.29 7.81 0.12
N ALA A 55 -0.01 8.06 0.39
CA ALA A 55 0.71 9.22 -0.10
C ALA A 55 1.23 9.00 -1.52
N ASP A 56 1.74 7.80 -1.81
CA ASP A 56 2.18 7.39 -3.14
C ASP A 56 2.02 5.88 -3.32
N PHE A 57 1.77 5.44 -4.56
CA PHE A 57 1.56 4.04 -4.90
C PHE A 57 2.05 3.75 -6.31
N GLN A 58 2.96 2.79 -6.42
CA GLN A 58 3.46 2.30 -7.69
C GLN A 58 3.50 0.78 -7.67
N LEU A 59 2.83 0.12 -8.61
CA LEU A 59 2.97 -1.31 -8.82
C LEU A 59 2.87 -1.64 -10.32
N GLN A 60 3.92 -2.23 -10.87
CA GLN A 60 4.00 -2.64 -12.28
C GLN A 60 3.39 -4.03 -12.51
N GLU A 61 2.15 -4.22 -12.06
CA GLU A 61 1.43 -5.50 -12.17
C GLU A 61 -0.04 -5.25 -12.56
N GLU A 62 -0.75 -6.34 -12.87
CA GLU A 62 -2.18 -6.31 -13.16
C GLU A 62 -3.05 -5.88 -11.97
N ASN A 63 -4.32 -5.57 -12.23
CA ASN A 63 -5.26 -5.06 -11.22
C ASN A 63 -5.42 -6.01 -10.02
N SER A 64 -5.46 -7.32 -10.27
CA SER A 64 -5.54 -8.36 -9.23
C SER A 64 -4.37 -8.29 -8.24
N ASN A 65 -3.16 -8.05 -8.72
CA ASN A 65 -1.97 -7.90 -7.88
C ASN A 65 -1.99 -6.59 -7.09
N LYS A 66 -2.48 -5.49 -7.70
CA LYS A 66 -2.69 -4.22 -7.00
C LYS A 66 -3.71 -4.37 -5.87
N LEU A 67 -4.83 -5.03 -6.11
CA LEU A 67 -5.85 -5.29 -5.10
C LEU A 67 -5.30 -6.17 -3.96
N PHE A 68 -4.57 -7.24 -4.29
CA PHE A 68 -3.90 -8.07 -3.29
C PHE A 68 -2.94 -7.25 -2.42
N PHE A 69 -2.16 -6.36 -3.05
CA PHE A 69 -1.22 -5.51 -2.34
C PHE A 69 -1.93 -4.58 -1.36
N LEU A 70 -3.00 -3.92 -1.80
CA LEU A 70 -3.82 -3.04 -0.96
C LEU A 70 -4.47 -3.77 0.21
N LYS A 71 -5.00 -4.98 -0.02
CA LYS A 71 -5.54 -5.84 1.04
C LYS A 71 -4.49 -6.17 2.08
N SER A 72 -3.29 -6.56 1.63
CA SER A 72 -2.16 -6.90 2.50
C SER A 72 -1.72 -5.70 3.33
N ILE A 73 -1.62 -4.52 2.72
CA ILE A 73 -1.30 -3.27 3.43
C ILE A 73 -2.33 -3.01 4.53
N GLY A 74 -3.63 -3.07 4.23
CA GLY A 74 -4.64 -2.79 5.24
C GLY A 74 -4.72 -3.83 6.37
N MET A 75 -4.39 -5.10 6.13
CA MET A 75 -4.20 -6.07 7.22
C MET A 75 -3.07 -5.62 8.16
N ASN A 76 -1.91 -5.27 7.60
CA ASN A 76 -0.77 -4.81 8.39
C ASN A 76 -1.08 -3.53 9.16
N LEU A 77 -1.71 -2.53 8.53
CA LEU A 77 -2.09 -1.27 9.19
C LEU A 77 -3.04 -1.51 10.36
N ARG A 78 -4.00 -2.42 10.21
CA ARG A 78 -4.91 -2.80 11.30
C ARG A 78 -4.15 -3.44 12.47
N ASP A 79 -3.17 -4.30 12.19
CA ASP A 79 -2.32 -4.90 13.22
C ASP A 79 -1.45 -3.84 13.94
N PHE A 80 -1.11 -2.75 13.25
CA PHE A 80 -0.46 -1.57 13.83
C PHE A 80 -1.42 -0.61 14.58
N GLY A 81 -2.72 -0.94 14.69
CA GLY A 81 -3.70 -0.15 15.43
C GLY A 81 -4.32 1.02 14.65
N ILE A 82 -4.15 1.05 13.32
CA ILE A 82 -4.86 1.99 12.45
C ILE A 82 -6.32 1.57 12.35
N GLU A 83 -7.23 2.51 12.60
CA GLU A 83 -8.68 2.28 12.62
C GLU A 83 -9.37 2.79 11.36
N GLU A 84 -8.74 3.71 10.63
CA GLU A 84 -9.32 4.31 9.43
C GLU A 84 -8.32 4.37 8.28
N PHE A 85 -8.72 3.89 7.10
CA PHE A 85 -7.92 3.99 5.87
C PHE A 85 -8.64 4.92 4.90
N TYR A 86 -7.93 5.93 4.41
CA TYR A 86 -8.45 6.94 3.50
C TYR A 86 -7.76 6.85 2.14
N ASP A 87 -8.53 7.13 1.10
CA ASP A 87 -8.04 7.25 -0.27
C ASP A 87 -8.31 8.65 -0.80
N ASN A 88 -7.62 9.64 -0.24
CA ASN A 88 -7.85 11.04 -0.58
C ASN A 88 -7.47 11.35 -2.04
N ASN A 89 -6.56 10.56 -2.62
CA ASN A 89 -6.08 10.72 -4.00
C ASN A 89 -6.87 9.88 -5.01
N GLY A 90 -7.85 9.09 -4.57
CA GLY A 90 -8.65 8.22 -5.45
C GLY A 90 -7.84 7.08 -6.08
N LEU A 91 -6.68 6.73 -5.51
CA LEU A 91 -5.76 5.71 -6.01
C LEU A 91 -6.34 4.29 -5.93
N VAL A 92 -7.29 4.07 -5.02
CA VAL A 92 -7.94 2.77 -4.82
C VAL A 92 -9.44 2.80 -5.08
N LYS A 93 -9.97 3.97 -5.48
CA LYS A 93 -11.34 4.15 -5.95
C LYS A 93 -11.73 3.14 -7.04
N SER A 94 -10.80 2.77 -7.93
CA SER A 94 -11.04 1.77 -8.98
C SER A 94 -11.32 0.36 -8.45
N PHE A 95 -10.95 0.05 -7.20
CA PHE A 95 -11.11 -1.27 -6.60
C PHE A 95 -12.30 -1.36 -5.62
N PHE A 96 -12.66 -0.23 -5.01
CA PHE A 96 -13.61 -0.20 -3.89
C PHE A 96 -14.83 0.71 -4.12
N GLU A 97 -14.93 1.35 -5.30
CA GLU A 97 -16.01 2.28 -5.69
C GLU A 97 -16.35 3.31 -4.59
N ASN A 98 -15.33 3.79 -3.87
CA ASN A 98 -15.49 4.67 -2.73
C ASN A 98 -14.71 5.98 -2.93
N GLN A 99 -15.25 7.08 -2.42
CA GLN A 99 -14.59 8.39 -2.38
C GLN A 99 -14.40 8.77 -0.91
N GLY A 100 -13.19 8.55 -0.37
CA GLY A 100 -12.83 8.96 0.99
C GLY A 100 -12.51 7.78 1.91
N LYS A 101 -13.26 7.63 3.01
CA LYS A 101 -12.99 6.63 4.05
C LYS A 101 -13.32 5.23 3.55
N ILE A 102 -12.33 4.35 3.54
CA ILE A 102 -12.47 2.93 3.23
C ILE A 102 -12.63 2.17 4.53
N ASP A 103 -13.77 1.49 4.68
CA ASP A 103 -13.95 0.52 5.75
C ASP A 103 -12.98 -0.65 5.52
N PHE A 104 -12.20 -1.02 6.55
CA PHE A 104 -11.33 -2.19 6.50
C PHE A 104 -12.10 -3.46 6.11
N ASN A 105 -13.35 -3.61 6.52
CA ASN A 105 -14.20 -4.73 6.10
C ASN A 105 -14.46 -4.74 4.59
N LEU A 106 -14.57 -3.55 3.97
CA LEU A 106 -14.71 -3.40 2.53
C LEU A 106 -13.39 -3.69 1.82
N LEU A 107 -12.26 -3.27 2.42
CA LEU A 107 -10.92 -3.55 1.89
C LEU A 107 -10.72 -5.05 1.68
N PHE A 108 -11.14 -5.90 2.62
CA PHE A 108 -11.04 -7.36 2.49
C PHE A 108 -12.00 -7.96 1.45
N ARG A 109 -13.10 -7.27 1.12
CA ARG A 109 -14.12 -7.73 0.17
C ARG A 109 -13.96 -7.25 -1.27
N GLY A 110 -13.11 -6.25 -1.54
CA GLY A 110 -12.97 -5.67 -2.88
C GLY A 110 -12.74 -6.71 -3.96
N SER A 111 -13.28 -6.46 -5.15
CA SER A 111 -13.14 -7.25 -6.37
C SER A 111 -12.45 -6.41 -7.45
N CYS A 112 -11.63 -7.05 -8.29
CA CYS A 112 -11.16 -6.39 -9.51
C CYS A 112 -12.29 -6.37 -10.52
N ASN A 113 -12.77 -5.19 -10.88
CA ASN A 113 -13.49 -5.00 -12.12
C ASN A 113 -12.41 -4.83 -13.20
N ASP A 114 -12.02 -5.93 -13.84
CA ASP A 114 -11.21 -5.87 -15.05
C ASP A 114 -12.08 -5.30 -16.18
N LEU A 115 -12.10 -3.96 -16.29
CA LEU A 115 -12.66 -3.21 -17.41
C LEU A 115 -11.61 -3.06 -18.53
#